data_AF-A0A952NIZ8-F1
#
_entry.id   AF-A0A952NIZ8-F1
#
_cell.length_a   1.000
_cell.length_b   1.000
_cell.length_c   1.000
_cell.angle_alpha   90.00
_cell.angle_beta   90.00
_cell.angle_gamma   90.00
#
_symmetry.space_group_name_H-M   'P 1'
#
loop_
_entity.id
_entity.type
_entity.pdbx_description
1 polymer ?
#
loop_
_entity_poly.entity_id
_entity_poly.type
_entity_poly.pdbx_seq_one_letter_code
_entity_poly.pdbx_strand_id
1 'polypeptide(L)'
;MLASAGLLVLFQNCGDVKLAEKIEGNLDFGSTAYRGKITVQFCPSLTAPSKYRVSRVSVSNLNAAPWNGTMMIDNDADGVPDAVEAQLGYDPENRRSFGVLDGICQDHGGKDQCTHAAACSTATMAPGISACDLSAFLAPGASTPQGFDSDLDGIPDVLEMIRGTNPVAYDVLADADHDGQTNLSEYRIGQDQRSSAMVPAADQVTYTVTELSDTCGTGQNVVKIEITNLPLMPTSSYADTNPYQSMAGDLDLSHDALENVIMIAVESKPDNPALKSELSMRYQIIDYDRPDENGDLDNSHFVFMGVLN
;
A
#
# COMPACT_ATOMS: atom_id res chain seq x y z
N MET A 1 -24.23 2.90 9.29
CA MET A 1 -23.08 3.18 8.40
C MET A 1 -22.22 4.21 9.10
N LEU A 2 -21.12 3.74 9.70
CA LEU A 2 -20.15 4.58 10.37
C LEU A 2 -19.14 5.01 9.31
N ALA A 3 -19.35 6.20 8.77
CA ALA A 3 -18.33 7.21 8.58
C ALA A 3 -16.87 6.82 8.90
N SER A 4 -16.20 6.15 7.99
CA SER A 4 -14.74 6.00 7.95
C SER A 4 -14.16 7.04 6.99
N ALA A 5 -12.94 7.50 7.28
CA ALA A 5 -12.12 8.18 6.28
C ALA A 5 -10.67 7.70 6.46
N GLY A 6 -10.06 7.29 5.35
CA GLY A 6 -8.64 6.94 5.21
C GLY A 6 -8.19 7.54 3.88
N LEU A 7 -6.97 8.07 3.73
CA LEU A 7 -5.68 7.40 3.90
C LEU A 7 -4.54 8.45 4.06
N LEU A 8 -3.42 8.13 4.72
CA LEU A 8 -2.17 8.91 4.67
C LEU A 8 -0.93 8.07 4.26
N VAL A 9 -0.52 8.23 2.99
CA VAL A 9 0.87 8.35 2.46
C VAL A 9 1.64 7.13 2.00
N LEU A 10 2.12 7.24 0.75
CA LEU A 10 3.31 6.55 0.25
C LEU A 10 4.57 7.27 0.70
N PHE A 11 5.51 6.51 1.23
CA PHE A 11 6.86 6.93 1.51
C PHE A 11 7.77 6.24 0.51
N GLN A 12 8.54 7.02 -0.24
CA GLN A 12 9.64 6.48 -1.02
C GLN A 12 10.88 6.52 -0.15
N ASN A 13 11.62 5.41 -0.01
CA ASN A 13 12.92 5.51 0.63
C ASN A 13 13.85 6.41 -0.23
N CYS A 14 14.73 7.22 0.37
CA CYS A 14 15.69 8.03 -0.41
C CYS A 14 16.91 7.21 -0.82
N GLY A 15 17.47 7.45 -2.01
CA GLY A 15 18.65 6.75 -2.54
C GLY A 15 19.95 6.76 -1.70
N ASP A 16 20.01 7.55 -0.62
CA ASP A 16 21.12 7.54 0.35
C ASP A 16 20.81 6.73 1.64
N VAL A 17 19.66 6.06 1.74
CA VAL A 17 19.46 5.12 2.85
C VAL A 17 20.53 4.05 2.72
N LYS A 18 21.36 3.90 3.76
CA LYS A 18 22.34 2.83 3.97
C LYS A 18 21.71 1.42 4.04
N LEU A 19 20.69 1.14 3.21
CA LEU A 19 20.14 -0.18 2.96
C LEU A 19 21.21 -1.08 2.36
N ALA A 20 22.02 -0.56 1.43
CA ALA A 20 23.17 -1.28 0.89
C ALA A 20 24.15 -1.76 1.98
N GLU A 21 24.45 -0.94 3.00
CA GLU A 21 25.38 -1.30 4.10
C GLU A 21 24.76 -2.23 5.16
N LYS A 22 23.42 -2.33 5.27
CA LYS A 22 22.72 -3.24 6.21
C LYS A 22 22.18 -4.52 5.58
N ILE A 23 22.20 -4.61 4.25
CA ILE A 23 21.98 -5.86 3.47
C ILE A 23 23.23 -6.77 3.53
N GLU A 24 24.39 -6.27 3.99
CA GLU A 24 25.66 -7.02 4.06
C GLU A 24 25.75 -8.05 5.21
N GLY A 25 24.69 -8.21 6.00
CA GLY A 25 24.59 -9.26 7.03
C GLY A 25 24.24 -10.63 6.46
N ASN A 26 24.95 -11.09 5.43
CA ASN A 26 24.82 -12.39 4.77
C ASN A 26 23.58 -12.51 3.85
N LEU A 27 23.76 -12.14 2.57
CA LEU A 27 22.87 -12.47 1.46
C LEU A 27 22.75 -13.99 1.29
N ASP A 28 21.90 -14.62 2.08
CA ASP A 28 21.18 -15.80 1.64
C ASP A 28 19.96 -15.28 0.86
N PHE A 29 19.70 -15.82 -0.33
CA PHE A 29 18.65 -15.41 -1.26
C PHE A 29 17.21 -15.66 -0.72
N GLY A 30 16.93 -15.32 0.54
CA GLY A 30 15.68 -15.68 1.21
C GLY A 30 15.24 -14.81 2.38
N SER A 31 15.91 -13.70 2.73
CA SER A 31 15.33 -12.70 3.65
C SER A 31 15.96 -11.32 3.47
N THR A 32 15.15 -10.35 3.07
CA THR A 32 15.53 -8.98 2.73
C THR A 32 14.93 -7.95 3.70
N ALA A 33 14.47 -8.39 4.88
CA ALA A 33 13.76 -7.54 5.83
C ALA A 33 14.68 -6.48 6.46
N TYR A 34 14.28 -5.20 6.34
CA TYR A 34 14.89 -4.12 7.11
C TYR A 34 14.53 -4.27 8.58
N ARG A 35 15.55 -4.52 9.40
CA ARG A 35 15.43 -4.66 10.86
C ARG A 35 15.67 -3.36 11.64
N GLY A 36 15.65 -2.23 10.95
CA GLY A 36 15.63 -0.92 11.61
C GLY A 36 14.24 -0.55 12.10
N LYS A 37 14.12 0.58 12.78
CA LYS A 37 12.83 1.13 13.19
C LYS A 37 12.47 2.28 12.26
N ILE A 38 11.28 2.27 11.70
CA ILE A 38 10.72 3.40 10.93
C ILE A 38 9.63 4.00 11.80
N THR A 39 9.75 5.30 12.11
CA THR A 39 8.73 6.01 12.90
C THR A 39 8.04 7.06 12.04
N VAL A 40 6.71 7.00 12.01
CA VAL A 40 5.85 8.01 11.38
C VAL A 40 4.94 8.61 12.43
N GLN A 41 4.95 9.94 12.56
CA GLN A 41 4.04 10.67 13.43
C GLN A 41 3.13 11.57 12.61
N PHE A 42 1.82 11.47 12.85
CA PHE A 42 0.84 12.24 12.10
C PHE A 42 -0.34 12.70 12.95
N CYS A 43 -1.03 13.69 12.43
CA CYS A 43 -2.30 14.21 12.94
C CYS A 43 -3.47 13.63 12.15
N PRO A 44 -4.37 12.85 12.78
CA PRO A 44 -5.58 12.35 12.12
C PRO A 44 -6.54 13.44 11.62
N SER A 45 -6.53 14.61 12.27
CA SER A 45 -7.37 15.74 11.85
C SER A 45 -6.79 17.07 12.34
N LEU A 46 -6.72 18.05 11.43
CA LEU A 46 -6.33 19.42 11.76
C LEU A 46 -7.52 20.39 11.85
N THR A 47 -8.63 20.04 11.20
CA THR A 47 -9.72 20.98 10.91
C THR A 47 -11.08 20.49 11.39
N ALA A 48 -11.20 19.23 11.82
CA ALA A 48 -12.49 18.70 12.24
C ALA A 48 -12.87 19.18 13.65
N PRO A 49 -14.17 19.39 13.92
CA PRO A 49 -14.69 19.86 15.20
C PRO A 49 -14.65 18.79 16.32
N SER A 50 -14.41 17.52 15.98
CA SER A 50 -14.25 16.41 16.93
C SER A 50 -12.90 15.74 16.80
N LYS A 51 -12.44 15.12 17.90
CA LYS A 51 -11.31 14.19 17.87
C LYS A 51 -11.64 12.95 17.05
N TYR A 52 -10.60 12.38 16.44
CA TYR A 52 -10.62 11.14 15.69
C TYR A 52 -9.66 10.15 16.33
N ARG A 53 -10.08 8.88 16.34
CA ARG A 53 -9.25 7.74 16.74
C ARG A 53 -8.88 6.92 15.51
N VAL A 54 -7.66 6.42 15.49
CA VAL A 54 -7.21 5.48 14.46
C VAL A 54 -7.87 4.12 14.74
N SER A 55 -8.63 3.64 13.78
CA SER A 55 -9.36 2.37 13.85
C SER A 55 -8.58 1.22 13.23
N ARG A 56 -7.88 1.47 12.13
CA ARG A 56 -7.06 0.48 11.42
C ARG A 56 -5.82 1.14 10.86
N VAL A 57 -4.75 0.36 10.80
CA VAL A 57 -3.52 0.68 10.08
C VAL A 57 -3.12 -0.56 9.28
N SER A 58 -2.61 -0.37 8.07
CA SER A 58 -1.84 -1.37 7.34
C SER A 58 -0.54 -0.74 6.82
N VAL A 59 0.49 -1.55 6.64
CA VAL A 59 1.79 -1.11 6.13
C VAL A 59 2.22 -2.14 5.10
N SER A 60 2.54 -1.69 3.90
CA SER A 60 2.92 -2.55 2.78
C SER A 60 4.10 -1.94 2.05
N ASN A 61 5.10 -2.74 1.71
CA ASN A 61 6.04 -2.37 0.66
C ASN A 61 5.42 -2.81 -0.68
N LEU A 62 5.13 -1.87 -1.57
CA LEU A 62 4.53 -2.17 -2.85
C LEU A 62 5.48 -2.94 -3.77
N ASN A 63 6.79 -2.74 -3.59
CA ASN A 63 7.79 -3.48 -4.38
C ASN A 63 8.12 -4.88 -3.85
N ALA A 64 7.47 -5.29 -2.76
CA ALA A 64 7.60 -6.62 -2.19
C ALA A 64 6.28 -7.38 -2.37
N ALA A 65 6.24 -8.27 -3.35
CA ALA A 65 5.09 -9.10 -3.64
C ALA A 65 5.25 -10.49 -2.97
N PRO A 66 4.35 -10.89 -2.05
CA PRO A 66 4.28 -12.27 -1.60
C PRO A 66 3.83 -13.14 -2.78
N TRP A 67 4.63 -14.14 -3.11
CA TRP A 67 4.34 -15.07 -4.20
C TRP A 67 4.65 -16.49 -3.75
N ASN A 68 3.60 -17.30 -3.55
CA ASN A 68 3.70 -18.70 -3.14
C ASN A 68 4.59 -18.87 -1.88
N GLY A 69 4.36 -18.04 -0.87
CA GLY A 69 5.06 -18.07 0.42
C GLY A 69 6.48 -17.47 0.42
N THR A 70 6.89 -16.79 -0.64
CA THR A 70 8.18 -16.08 -0.70
C THR A 70 7.96 -14.62 -1.07
N MET A 71 8.69 -13.70 -0.44
CA MET A 71 8.67 -12.31 -0.87
C MET A 71 9.57 -12.14 -2.09
N MET A 72 9.02 -11.59 -3.17
CA MET A 72 9.70 -11.37 -4.44
C MET A 72 9.64 -9.88 -4.82
N ILE A 73 10.62 -9.45 -5.61
CA ILE A 73 10.70 -8.10 -6.15
C ILE A 73 9.64 -7.88 -7.23
N ASP A 74 8.97 -6.72 -7.16
CA ASP A 74 7.93 -6.24 -8.06
C ASP A 74 8.21 -4.73 -8.30
N ASN A 75 9.05 -4.41 -9.30
CA ASN A 75 9.54 -3.04 -9.46
C ASN A 75 8.44 -2.07 -9.87
N ASP A 76 7.50 -2.50 -10.69
CA ASP A 76 6.43 -1.61 -11.16
C ASP A 76 5.17 -1.66 -10.26
N ALA A 77 5.16 -2.53 -9.25
CA ALA A 77 4.14 -2.63 -8.21
C ALA A 77 2.74 -2.84 -8.79
N ASP A 78 2.62 -3.83 -9.66
CA ASP A 78 1.37 -4.22 -10.30
C ASP A 78 0.77 -5.54 -9.77
N GLY A 79 1.50 -6.23 -8.90
CA GLY A 79 1.08 -7.46 -8.23
C GLY A 79 1.76 -8.71 -8.76
N VAL A 80 2.47 -8.64 -9.88
CA VAL A 80 3.25 -9.76 -10.43
C VAL A 80 4.74 -9.49 -10.24
N PRO A 81 5.50 -10.36 -9.57
CA PRO A 81 6.94 -10.15 -9.42
C PRO A 81 7.68 -10.19 -10.76
N ASP A 82 8.75 -9.39 -10.94
CA ASP A 82 9.54 -9.29 -12.18
C ASP A 82 9.96 -10.65 -12.77
N ALA A 83 10.40 -11.56 -11.89
CA ALA A 83 10.87 -12.88 -12.28
C ALA A 83 9.73 -13.77 -12.79
N VAL A 84 8.50 -13.54 -12.33
CA VAL A 84 7.27 -14.20 -12.77
C VAL A 84 6.78 -13.57 -14.07
N GLU A 85 6.82 -12.24 -14.18
CA GLU A 85 6.48 -11.51 -15.39
C GLU A 85 7.29 -11.98 -16.60
N ALA A 86 8.62 -12.05 -16.45
CA ALA A 86 9.52 -12.54 -17.49
C ALA A 86 9.20 -13.99 -17.93
N GLN A 87 8.67 -14.82 -17.03
CA GLN A 87 8.28 -16.21 -17.34
C GLN A 87 6.95 -16.29 -18.07
N LEU A 88 5.99 -15.44 -17.70
CA LEU A 88 4.64 -15.43 -18.26
C LEU A 88 4.52 -14.52 -19.50
N GLY A 89 5.55 -13.70 -19.76
CA GLY A 89 5.64 -12.78 -20.88
C GLY A 89 4.86 -11.48 -20.65
N TYR A 90 4.82 -11.02 -19.41
CA TYR A 90 4.58 -9.63 -19.02
C TYR A 90 5.91 -8.85 -19.07
N ASP A 91 5.85 -7.53 -18.98
CA ASP A 91 6.96 -6.60 -19.08
C ASP A 91 7.24 -5.97 -17.69
N PRO A 92 8.35 -6.33 -17.01
CA PRO A 92 8.63 -5.92 -15.63
C PRO A 92 8.80 -4.42 -15.34
N GLU A 93 8.79 -3.60 -16.40
CA GLU A 93 8.85 -2.14 -16.30
C GLU A 93 7.53 -1.50 -16.76
N ASN A 94 6.47 -2.29 -16.91
CA ASN A 94 5.19 -1.83 -17.39
C ASN A 94 4.04 -2.61 -16.74
N ARG A 95 3.50 -1.95 -15.71
CA ARG A 95 2.35 -2.35 -14.90
C ARG A 95 1.13 -2.86 -15.66
N ARG A 96 1.02 -2.54 -16.95
CA ARG A 96 -0.12 -2.89 -17.80
C ARG A 96 0.38 -3.38 -19.14
N SER A 97 1.14 -4.47 -19.15
CA SER A 97 1.65 -5.10 -20.37
C SER A 97 0.58 -5.32 -21.44
N PHE A 98 -0.65 -5.63 -21.01
CA PHE A 98 -1.78 -5.91 -21.91
C PHE A 98 -2.96 -4.94 -21.76
N GLY A 99 -2.72 -3.75 -21.20
CA GLY A 99 -3.70 -2.66 -21.11
C GLY A 99 -4.56 -2.64 -19.84
N VAL A 100 -4.38 -3.61 -18.94
CA VAL A 100 -4.83 -3.60 -17.54
C VAL A 100 -3.71 -4.12 -16.65
N LEU A 101 -3.81 -3.95 -15.33
CA LEU A 101 -2.79 -4.39 -14.38
C LEU A 101 -2.44 -5.87 -14.56
N ASP A 102 -1.15 -6.22 -14.59
CA ASP A 102 -0.77 -7.60 -14.88
C ASP A 102 -1.15 -8.55 -13.74
N GLY A 103 -1.23 -8.05 -12.50
CA GLY A 103 -1.81 -8.77 -11.36
C GLY A 103 -3.24 -9.23 -11.63
N ILE A 104 -4.09 -8.32 -12.14
CA ILE A 104 -5.48 -8.65 -12.53
C ILE A 104 -5.48 -9.68 -13.66
N CYS A 105 -4.58 -9.56 -14.63
CA CYS A 105 -4.47 -10.55 -15.69
C CYS A 105 -4.17 -11.93 -15.16
N GLN A 106 -3.22 -11.99 -14.25
CA GLN A 106 -2.76 -13.22 -13.67
C GLN A 106 -3.87 -13.89 -12.84
N ASP A 107 -4.67 -13.11 -12.11
CA ASP A 107 -5.83 -13.61 -11.38
C ASP A 107 -6.96 -14.12 -12.27
N HIS A 108 -7.10 -13.55 -13.46
CA HIS A 108 -8.15 -13.90 -14.41
C HIS A 108 -7.76 -15.01 -15.39
N GLY A 109 -6.60 -15.65 -15.22
CA GLY A 109 -6.16 -16.78 -16.06
C GLY A 109 -5.04 -16.45 -17.04
N GLY A 110 -4.31 -15.36 -16.80
CA GLY A 110 -3.12 -14.93 -17.53
C GLY A 110 -3.40 -13.91 -18.64
N LYS A 111 -2.33 -13.47 -19.30
CA LYS A 111 -2.32 -12.37 -20.29
C LYS A 111 -3.35 -12.47 -21.41
N ASP A 112 -3.70 -13.69 -21.84
CA ASP A 112 -4.67 -13.90 -22.91
C ASP A 112 -6.10 -13.47 -22.51
N GLN A 113 -6.37 -13.37 -21.22
CA GLN A 113 -7.66 -12.91 -20.67
C GLN A 113 -7.71 -11.38 -20.54
N CYS A 114 -6.57 -10.71 -20.71
CA CYS A 114 -6.44 -9.27 -20.53
C CYS A 114 -6.47 -8.43 -21.79
N THR A 115 -6.59 -9.05 -22.96
CA THR A 115 -6.78 -8.29 -24.20
C THR A 115 -8.16 -7.62 -24.17
N HIS A 116 -8.21 -6.39 -23.67
CA HIS A 116 -9.45 -5.63 -23.60
C HIS A 116 -9.85 -5.15 -24.99
N ALA A 117 -10.96 -5.66 -25.49
CA ALA A 117 -11.57 -5.19 -26.72
C ALA A 117 -12.23 -3.82 -26.49
N ALA A 118 -11.47 -2.73 -26.68
CA ALA A 118 -11.89 -1.36 -27.05
C ALA A 118 -13.08 -0.66 -26.32
N ALA A 119 -13.64 -1.21 -25.24
CA ALA A 119 -14.87 -0.70 -24.61
C ALA A 119 -14.65 0.09 -23.31
N CYS A 120 -13.42 0.18 -22.81
CA CYS A 120 -13.07 0.82 -21.55
C CYS A 120 -11.99 1.91 -21.75
N SER A 121 -11.93 2.85 -20.82
CA SER A 121 -10.90 3.89 -20.80
C SER A 121 -9.68 3.41 -20.02
N THR A 122 -8.50 3.47 -20.63
CA THR A 122 -7.21 3.25 -19.97
C THR A 122 -6.75 4.44 -19.14
N ALA A 123 -7.44 5.59 -19.23
CA ALA A 123 -7.19 6.71 -18.33
C ALA A 123 -7.46 6.28 -16.89
N THR A 124 -6.44 6.41 -16.05
CA THR A 124 -6.47 6.11 -14.62
C THR A 124 -7.32 7.13 -13.87
N MET A 125 -8.24 6.68 -13.02
CA MET A 125 -9.04 7.52 -12.12
C MET A 125 -8.58 7.29 -10.69
N ALA A 126 -8.60 8.29 -9.81
CA ALA A 126 -8.27 8.13 -8.39
C ALA A 126 -8.92 6.87 -7.78
N PRO A 127 -8.16 5.93 -7.19
CA PRO A 127 -6.73 5.96 -6.84
C PRO A 127 -5.76 5.41 -7.92
N GLY A 128 -5.97 5.81 -9.17
CA GLY A 128 -5.33 5.45 -10.45
C GLY A 128 -5.61 4.05 -10.99
N ILE A 129 -6.79 3.54 -10.69
CA ILE A 129 -7.37 2.38 -11.34
C ILE A 129 -8.05 2.88 -12.62
N SER A 130 -7.75 2.27 -13.77
CA SER A 130 -8.43 2.61 -15.02
C SER A 130 -9.80 1.95 -15.09
N ALA A 131 -10.69 2.46 -15.95
CA ALA A 131 -11.96 1.79 -16.20
C ALA A 131 -11.75 0.39 -16.82
N CYS A 132 -10.62 0.16 -17.49
CA CYS A 132 -10.25 -1.16 -17.99
C CYS A 132 -9.90 -2.12 -16.85
N ASP A 133 -9.03 -1.71 -15.92
CA ASP A 133 -8.66 -2.52 -14.74
C ASP A 133 -9.91 -2.94 -13.97
N LEU A 134 -10.81 -1.98 -13.73
CA LEU A 134 -12.04 -2.22 -13.02
C LEU A 134 -12.98 -3.18 -13.76
N SER A 135 -13.07 -3.05 -15.09
CA SER A 135 -13.91 -3.92 -15.91
C SER A 135 -13.38 -5.34 -16.00
N ALA A 136 -12.05 -5.49 -16.02
CA ALA A 136 -11.37 -6.78 -15.97
C ALA A 136 -11.69 -7.49 -14.65
N PHE A 137 -11.56 -6.73 -13.56
CA PHE A 137 -11.72 -7.26 -12.22
C PHE A 137 -13.18 -7.60 -11.86
N LEU A 138 -14.15 -6.74 -12.19
CA LEU A 138 -15.53 -6.84 -11.65
C LEU A 138 -16.60 -7.46 -12.57
N ALA A 139 -16.23 -8.01 -13.73
CA ALA A 139 -17.17 -8.46 -14.76
C ALA A 139 -18.18 -7.36 -15.22
N PRO A 140 -18.88 -7.53 -16.37
CA PRO A 140 -19.73 -6.46 -16.91
C PRO A 140 -20.93 -6.16 -15.99
N GLY A 141 -20.97 -4.97 -15.38
CA GLY A 141 -22.15 -4.47 -14.66
C GLY A 141 -21.91 -3.97 -13.24
N ALA A 142 -20.70 -4.07 -12.70
CA ALA A 142 -20.37 -3.43 -11.44
C ALA A 142 -20.22 -1.91 -11.62
N SER A 143 -20.95 -1.13 -10.83
CA SER A 143 -20.73 0.30 -10.67
C SER A 143 -20.10 0.52 -9.31
N THR A 144 -18.81 0.81 -9.27
CA THR A 144 -18.16 1.16 -8.00
C THR A 144 -18.63 2.53 -7.54
N PRO A 145 -18.86 2.73 -6.23
CA PRO A 145 -18.74 4.06 -5.65
C PRO A 145 -17.36 4.60 -6.03
N GLN A 146 -17.28 5.86 -6.47
CA GLN A 146 -15.96 6.51 -6.58
C GLN A 146 -15.41 6.68 -5.16
N GLY A 147 -14.31 6.02 -4.85
CA GLY A 147 -13.75 5.98 -3.50
C GLY A 147 -12.34 5.39 -3.51
N PHE A 148 -11.68 5.51 -2.37
CA PHE A 148 -10.35 4.95 -2.12
C PHE A 148 -10.42 3.55 -1.48
N ASP A 149 -11.53 3.27 -0.80
CA ASP A 149 -11.94 2.03 -0.14
C ASP A 149 -13.45 1.97 -0.43
N SER A 150 -13.79 1.33 -1.55
CA SER A 150 -15.09 1.45 -2.21
C SER A 150 -16.20 0.71 -1.46
N ASP A 151 -15.85 -0.33 -0.68
CA ASP A 151 -16.78 -1.07 0.17
C ASP A 151 -16.69 -0.73 1.67
N LEU A 152 -15.74 0.13 2.06
CA LEU A 152 -15.52 0.64 3.40
C LEU A 152 -15.12 -0.45 4.40
N ASP A 153 -14.42 -1.47 3.92
CA ASP A 153 -13.98 -2.58 4.72
C ASP A 153 -12.65 -2.32 5.46
N GLY A 154 -11.95 -1.25 5.07
CA GLY A 154 -10.72 -0.77 5.67
C GLY A 154 -9.44 -1.25 4.97
N ILE A 155 -9.58 -1.94 3.83
CA ILE A 155 -8.48 -2.22 2.89
C ILE A 155 -8.62 -1.24 1.70
N PRO A 156 -7.53 -0.60 1.27
CA PRO A 156 -7.52 0.21 0.06
C PRO A 156 -7.82 -0.55 -1.24
N ASP A 157 -8.66 0.00 -2.12
CA ASP A 157 -8.98 -0.57 -3.44
C ASP A 157 -7.71 -0.91 -4.25
N VAL A 158 -6.68 -0.04 -4.17
CA VAL A 158 -5.40 -0.24 -4.87
C VAL A 158 -4.64 -1.46 -4.35
N LEU A 159 -4.68 -1.71 -3.04
CA LEU A 159 -4.05 -2.91 -2.46
C LEU A 159 -4.85 -4.16 -2.82
N GLU A 160 -6.18 -4.06 -2.80
CA GLU A 160 -7.05 -5.16 -3.18
C GLU A 160 -6.83 -5.59 -4.62
N MET A 161 -6.76 -4.64 -5.55
CA MET A 161 -6.54 -4.95 -6.95
C MET A 161 -5.15 -5.51 -7.25
N ILE A 162 -4.10 -5.02 -6.58
CA ILE A 162 -2.73 -5.55 -6.73
C ILE A 162 -2.61 -6.95 -6.12
N ARG A 163 -3.44 -7.29 -5.12
CA ARG A 163 -3.44 -8.61 -4.46
C ARG A 163 -4.57 -9.53 -4.92
N GLY A 164 -5.35 -9.11 -5.90
CA GLY A 164 -6.41 -9.93 -6.47
C GLY A 164 -7.65 -10.12 -5.60
N THR A 165 -7.85 -9.31 -4.56
CA THR A 165 -9.09 -9.29 -3.74
C THR A 165 -10.06 -8.24 -4.24
N ASN A 166 -11.32 -8.31 -3.80
CA ASN A 166 -12.42 -7.61 -4.45
C ASN A 166 -12.75 -6.24 -3.83
N PRO A 167 -12.44 -5.12 -4.51
CA PRO A 167 -12.56 -3.77 -3.94
C PRO A 167 -13.99 -3.29 -3.72
N VAL A 168 -15.01 -4.08 -4.07
CA VAL A 168 -16.41 -3.75 -3.80
C VAL A 168 -17.13 -4.76 -2.93
N ALA A 169 -16.40 -5.70 -2.34
CA ALA A 169 -16.97 -6.72 -1.48
C ALA A 169 -16.35 -6.63 -0.10
N TYR A 170 -17.14 -6.14 0.87
CA TYR A 170 -16.74 -6.10 2.27
C TYR A 170 -16.38 -7.51 2.76
N ASP A 171 -15.09 -7.85 2.72
CA ASP A 171 -14.61 -9.22 2.84
C ASP A 171 -13.37 -9.37 3.73
N VAL A 172 -13.02 -8.33 4.51
CA VAL A 172 -12.03 -8.40 5.59
C VAL A 172 -12.05 -9.65 6.49
N LEU A 173 -13.21 -10.32 6.65
CA LEU A 173 -13.39 -11.53 7.46
C LEU A 173 -13.48 -12.83 6.64
N ALA A 174 -13.45 -12.74 5.31
CA ALA A 174 -13.33 -13.88 4.43
C ALA A 174 -11.92 -14.48 4.51
N ASP A 175 -11.81 -15.70 4.02
CA ASP A 175 -10.61 -16.55 4.00
C ASP A 175 -10.53 -17.07 2.56
N ALA A 176 -9.93 -16.26 1.67
CA ALA A 176 -10.09 -16.43 0.24
C ALA A 176 -9.39 -17.69 -0.31
N ASP A 177 -8.30 -18.12 0.34
CA ASP A 177 -7.55 -19.33 0.00
C ASP A 177 -7.90 -20.55 0.88
N HIS A 178 -8.69 -20.34 1.93
CA HIS A 178 -9.12 -21.35 2.90
C HIS A 178 -7.99 -21.92 3.77
N ASP A 179 -6.98 -21.08 4.11
CA ASP A 179 -5.88 -21.45 5.02
C ASP A 179 -6.21 -21.24 6.51
N GLY A 180 -7.34 -20.58 6.81
CA GLY A 180 -7.82 -20.29 8.16
C GLY A 180 -7.45 -18.91 8.69
N GLN A 181 -6.77 -18.07 7.90
CA GLN A 181 -6.57 -16.65 8.16
C GLN A 181 -7.63 -15.82 7.44
N THR A 182 -7.91 -14.63 7.96
CA THR A 182 -8.81 -13.71 7.27
C THR A 182 -8.02 -12.80 6.34
N ASN A 183 -8.61 -12.35 5.23
CA ASN A 183 -8.00 -11.39 4.30
C ASN A 183 -7.33 -10.22 5.03
N LEU A 184 -8.02 -9.60 6.00
CA LEU A 184 -7.47 -8.48 6.78
C LEU A 184 -6.26 -8.86 7.65
N SER A 185 -6.21 -10.09 8.15
CA SER A 185 -5.08 -10.58 8.95
C SER A 185 -3.85 -10.65 8.07
N GLU A 186 -3.97 -11.25 6.89
CA GLU A 186 -2.90 -11.42 5.91
C GLU A 186 -2.40 -10.08 5.39
N TYR A 187 -3.30 -9.14 5.07
CA TYR A 187 -2.94 -7.78 4.65
C TYR A 187 -2.05 -7.07 5.67
N ARG A 188 -2.33 -7.23 6.97
CA ARG A 188 -1.58 -6.55 8.03
C ARG A 188 -0.15 -7.04 8.19
N ILE A 189 0.13 -8.27 7.78
CA ILE A 189 1.44 -8.90 7.88
C ILE A 189 2.12 -9.07 6.52
N GLY A 190 1.51 -8.58 5.44
CA GLY A 190 2.07 -8.65 4.08
C GLY A 190 2.02 -10.03 3.45
N GLN A 191 1.01 -10.85 3.78
CA GLN A 191 0.76 -12.13 3.11
C GLN A 191 -0.14 -11.98 1.87
N ASP A 192 -0.14 -13.01 1.03
CA ASP A 192 -0.99 -13.15 -0.16
C ASP A 192 -2.32 -13.80 0.24
N GLN A 193 -3.42 -13.07 0.13
CA GLN A 193 -4.77 -13.50 0.53
C GLN A 193 -5.29 -14.69 -0.29
N ARG A 194 -4.64 -14.99 -1.42
CA ARG A 194 -5.07 -16.02 -2.36
C ARG A 194 -4.18 -17.26 -2.32
N SER A 195 -3.24 -17.32 -1.39
CA SER A 195 -2.23 -18.37 -1.34
C SER A 195 -1.96 -18.88 0.07
N SER A 196 -2.34 -20.14 0.29
CA SER A 196 -2.13 -20.83 1.57
C SER A 196 -0.65 -21.03 1.94
N ALA A 197 0.25 -20.64 1.05
CA ALA A 197 1.68 -20.66 1.27
C ALA A 197 2.08 -19.44 2.11
N MET A 198 2.42 -19.69 3.36
CA MET A 198 2.76 -18.61 4.28
C MET A 198 4.15 -18.03 4.02
N VAL A 199 4.23 -16.70 4.04
CA VAL A 199 5.51 -15.97 4.08
C VAL A 199 6.19 -16.21 5.43
N PRO A 200 7.52 -16.45 5.48
CA PRO A 200 8.25 -16.61 6.73
C PRO A 200 8.03 -15.43 7.67
N ALA A 201 7.89 -15.70 8.97
CA ALA A 201 7.68 -14.67 9.98
C ALA A 201 8.78 -13.58 10.00
N ALA A 202 9.98 -13.89 9.50
CA ALA A 202 11.07 -12.94 9.36
C ALA A 202 10.80 -11.85 8.30
N ASP A 203 9.94 -12.14 7.32
CA ASP A 203 9.61 -11.23 6.22
C ASP A 203 8.17 -10.67 6.35
N GLN A 204 7.45 -11.05 7.41
CA GLN A 204 6.14 -10.50 7.74
C GLN A 204 6.23 -9.09 8.33
N VAL A 205 5.34 -8.20 7.90
CA VAL A 205 5.30 -6.82 8.39
C VAL A 205 4.91 -6.78 9.87
N THR A 206 5.63 -6.00 10.67
CA THR A 206 5.31 -5.81 12.10
C THR A 206 5.42 -4.33 12.47
N TYR A 207 4.36 -3.76 13.03
CA TYR A 207 4.31 -2.37 13.48
C TYR A 207 3.49 -2.22 14.76
N THR A 208 3.65 -1.09 15.44
CA THR A 208 2.84 -0.68 16.59
C THR A 208 2.24 0.70 16.35
N VAL A 209 1.06 0.94 16.90
CA VAL A 209 0.36 2.23 16.81
C VAL A 209 0.15 2.75 18.23
N THR A 210 0.61 3.97 18.50
CA THR A 210 0.52 4.60 19.83
C THR A 210 -0.03 6.01 19.70
N GLU A 211 -1.01 6.36 20.53
CA GLU A 211 -1.40 7.77 20.70
C GLU A 211 -0.44 8.46 21.67
N LEU A 212 0.13 9.58 21.23
CA LEU A 212 1.01 10.41 22.04
C LEU A 212 0.20 11.46 22.82
N SER A 213 0.79 11.95 23.90
CA SER A 213 0.21 13.06 24.68
C SER A 213 0.28 14.40 23.96
N ASP A 214 1.12 14.50 22.93
CA ASP A 214 1.22 15.70 22.11
C ASP A 214 -0.06 15.89 21.30
N THR A 215 -0.41 17.14 21.05
CA THR A 215 -1.64 17.49 20.34
C THR A 215 -1.38 18.45 19.20
N CYS A 216 -2.22 18.39 18.19
CA CYS A 216 -2.23 19.29 17.05
C CYS A 216 -3.62 19.86 16.79
N GLY A 217 -3.67 20.96 16.02
CA GLY A 217 -4.91 21.61 15.61
C GLY A 217 -5.89 21.83 16.76
N THR A 218 -7.11 21.29 16.63
CA THR A 218 -8.24 21.40 17.58
C THR A 218 -8.09 20.54 18.85
N GLY A 219 -6.88 20.12 19.23
CA GLY A 219 -6.61 19.24 20.38
C GLY A 219 -6.64 17.75 20.04
N GLN A 220 -6.43 17.42 18.76
CA GLN A 220 -6.27 16.06 18.25
C GLN A 220 -4.95 15.46 18.78
N ASN A 221 -4.98 14.23 19.29
CA ASN A 221 -3.76 13.55 19.73
C ASN A 221 -2.91 13.19 18.51
N VAL A 222 -1.59 13.35 18.63
CA VAL A 222 -0.63 12.85 17.64
C VAL A 222 -0.62 11.32 17.70
N VAL A 223 -0.58 10.68 16.54
CA VAL A 223 -0.46 9.22 16.42
C VAL A 223 0.92 8.88 15.90
N LYS A 224 1.59 7.94 16.57
CA LYS A 224 2.86 7.36 16.17
C LYS A 224 2.64 5.94 15.66
N ILE A 225 3.12 5.67 14.45
CA ILE A 225 3.32 4.32 13.90
C ILE A 225 4.81 4.00 14.00
N GLU A 226 5.17 2.90 14.67
CA GLU A 226 6.53 2.38 14.73
C GLU A 226 6.57 1.03 14.01
N ILE A 227 7.15 1.02 12.80
CA ILE A 227 7.38 -0.19 12.01
C ILE A 227 8.71 -0.80 12.47
N THR A 228 8.65 -2.07 12.84
CA THR A 228 9.76 -2.84 13.42
C THR A 228 10.27 -3.95 12.52
N ASN A 229 9.45 -4.37 11.55
CA ASN A 229 9.86 -5.27 10.48
C ASN A 229 9.11 -4.88 9.20
N LEU A 230 9.86 -4.64 8.13
CA LEU A 230 9.33 -4.32 6.80
C LEU A 230 10.21 -5.02 5.76
N PRO A 231 9.66 -5.93 4.94
CA PRO A 231 10.40 -6.56 3.84
C PRO A 231 10.76 -5.47 2.82
N LEU A 232 12.05 -5.25 2.60
CA LEU A 232 12.55 -4.37 1.55
C LEU A 232 13.10 -5.20 0.41
N MET A 233 13.16 -4.65 -0.78
CA MET A 233 13.66 -5.33 -1.97
C MET A 233 14.82 -4.56 -2.59
N PRO A 234 15.80 -5.26 -3.20
CA PRO A 234 16.86 -4.62 -3.97
C PRO A 234 16.29 -4.16 -5.32
N THR A 235 15.46 -3.12 -5.31
CA THR A 235 14.77 -2.58 -6.49
C THR A 235 15.74 -2.08 -7.56
N SER A 236 15.30 -2.14 -8.82
CA SER A 236 15.92 -1.43 -9.93
C SER A 236 15.23 -0.06 -10.10
N SER A 237 15.84 0.85 -10.87
CA SER A 237 15.13 2.09 -11.21
C SER A 237 13.90 1.79 -12.07
N TYR A 238 12.76 2.35 -11.69
CA TYR A 238 11.49 2.27 -12.38
C TYR A 238 10.92 3.67 -12.58
N ALA A 239 10.34 3.92 -13.76
CA ALA A 239 9.68 5.18 -14.09
C ALA A 239 8.21 4.93 -14.40
N ASP A 240 7.33 5.39 -13.51
CA ASP A 240 5.90 5.32 -13.71
C ASP A 240 5.47 6.34 -14.78
N THR A 241 5.25 5.83 -15.98
CA THR A 241 4.78 6.64 -17.11
C THR A 241 3.29 6.93 -17.05
N ASN A 242 2.55 6.27 -16.15
CA ASN A 242 1.11 6.45 -15.94
C ASN A 242 0.80 6.51 -14.43
N PRO A 243 1.31 7.54 -13.73
CA PRO A 243 1.17 7.65 -12.28
C PRO A 243 -0.29 7.74 -11.86
N TYR A 244 -0.62 7.25 -10.66
CA TYR A 244 -2.01 7.23 -10.22
C TYR A 244 -2.51 8.65 -10.00
N GLN A 245 -3.41 9.13 -10.85
CA GLN A 245 -3.97 10.47 -10.68
C GLN A 245 -4.92 10.52 -9.48
N SER A 246 -4.64 11.38 -8.50
CA SER A 246 -5.54 11.63 -7.36
C SER A 246 -6.08 13.06 -7.33
N MET A 247 -7.10 13.30 -6.51
CA MET A 247 -7.64 14.65 -6.29
C MET A 247 -6.65 15.62 -5.61
N ALA A 248 -5.51 15.14 -5.08
CA ALA A 248 -4.53 15.92 -4.33
C ALA A 248 -3.09 15.90 -4.92
N GLY A 249 -2.88 15.23 -6.07
CA GLY A 249 -1.58 15.05 -6.72
C GLY A 249 -1.49 13.70 -7.45
N ASP A 250 -0.49 13.51 -8.30
CA ASP A 250 -0.23 12.22 -8.92
C ASP A 250 0.54 11.34 -7.91
N LEU A 251 0.04 10.15 -7.63
CA LEU A 251 0.74 9.09 -6.92
C LEU A 251 1.71 8.45 -7.90
N ASP A 252 2.90 9.02 -7.97
CA ASP A 252 3.97 8.50 -8.80
C ASP A 252 4.60 7.28 -8.12
N LEU A 253 4.66 6.13 -8.76
CA LEU A 253 5.40 4.98 -8.25
C LEU A 253 6.85 4.94 -8.73
N SER A 254 7.30 5.94 -9.50
CA SER A 254 8.69 6.02 -9.94
C SER A 254 9.65 5.98 -8.76
N HIS A 255 10.69 5.16 -8.88
CA HIS A 255 11.74 5.05 -7.87
C HIS A 255 13.07 4.68 -8.50
N ASP A 256 14.17 5.08 -7.85
CA ASP A 256 15.51 4.68 -8.29
C ASP A 256 15.88 3.28 -7.77
N ALA A 257 17.06 2.81 -8.16
CA ALA A 257 17.59 1.55 -7.65
C ALA A 257 17.75 1.59 -6.12
N LEU A 258 17.36 0.50 -5.45
CA LEU A 258 17.29 0.35 -3.99
C LEU A 258 16.25 1.24 -3.29
N GLU A 259 15.48 2.04 -4.04
CA GLU A 259 14.36 2.79 -3.51
C GLU A 259 13.09 1.95 -3.51
N ASN A 260 12.47 1.80 -2.34
CA ASN A 260 11.23 1.05 -2.16
C ASN A 260 10.07 2.02 -1.89
N VAL A 261 8.91 1.72 -2.46
CA VAL A 261 7.68 2.48 -2.28
C VAL A 261 6.83 1.83 -1.19
N ILE A 262 6.73 2.50 -0.04
CA ILE A 262 6.05 2.00 1.15
C ILE A 262 4.71 2.69 1.30
N MET A 263 3.62 1.93 1.34
CA MET A 263 2.28 2.42 1.60
C MET A 263 1.89 2.20 3.06
N ILE A 264 1.43 3.26 3.72
CA ILE A 264 0.82 3.16 5.05
C ILE A 264 -0.66 3.51 4.95
N ALA A 265 -1.54 2.51 5.11
CA ALA A 265 -2.97 2.75 5.23
C ALA A 265 -3.41 3.10 6.63
N VAL A 266 -4.23 4.14 6.78
CA VAL A 266 -4.78 4.56 8.07
C VAL A 266 -6.27 4.85 7.90
N GLU A 267 -7.10 4.13 8.63
CA GLU A 267 -8.52 4.40 8.76
C GLU A 267 -8.77 5.09 10.11
N SER A 268 -9.38 6.28 10.09
CA SER A 268 -9.75 7.00 11.30
C SER A 268 -11.27 7.14 11.43
N LYS A 269 -11.77 7.13 12.67
CA LYS A 269 -13.19 7.28 13.01
C LYS A 269 -13.38 8.43 14.01
N PRO A 270 -14.44 9.26 13.87
CA PRO A 270 -14.70 10.31 14.83
C PRO A 270 -15.07 9.73 16.19
N ASP A 271 -14.58 10.33 17.26
CA ASP A 271 -14.92 9.95 18.64
C ASP A 271 -16.39 10.17 18.97
N ASN A 272 -17.01 11.16 18.33
CA ASN A 272 -18.44 11.33 18.38
C ASN A 272 -19.10 10.53 17.24
N PRO A 273 -19.74 9.38 17.52
CA PRO A 273 -20.38 8.55 16.50
C PRO A 273 -21.62 9.22 15.87
N ALA A 274 -22.11 10.33 16.44
CA ALA A 274 -23.21 11.11 15.86
C ALA A 274 -22.76 12.01 14.69
N LEU A 275 -21.45 12.23 14.53
CA LEU A 275 -20.90 12.90 13.36
C LEU A 275 -20.77 11.88 12.23
N LYS A 276 -21.50 12.12 11.13
CA LYS A 276 -21.24 11.43 9.85
C LYS A 276 -19.86 11.87 9.35
N SER A 277 -19.18 11.04 8.57
CA SER A 277 -17.80 11.23 8.15
C SER A 277 -17.72 12.58 7.48
N GLU A 278 -16.94 13.48 8.07
CA GLU A 278 -16.57 14.67 7.33
C GLU A 278 -15.56 14.21 6.28
N LEU A 279 -15.98 14.25 5.00
CA LEU A 279 -15.19 14.03 3.78
C LEU A 279 -14.02 15.02 3.62
N SER A 280 -13.69 15.76 4.68
CA SER A 280 -12.66 16.80 4.73
C SER A 280 -11.65 16.52 5.85
N MET A 281 -11.33 15.25 6.06
CA MET A 281 -10.18 14.91 6.90
C MET A 281 -8.91 15.32 6.18
N ARG A 282 -8.04 16.04 6.88
CA ARG A 282 -6.70 16.38 6.40
C ARG A 282 -5.72 15.81 7.38
N TYR A 283 -5.08 14.75 6.97
CA TYR A 283 -3.92 14.22 7.65
C TYR A 283 -2.72 15.13 7.41
N GLN A 284 -1.92 15.36 8.45
CA GLN A 284 -0.63 16.04 8.34
C GLN A 284 0.44 15.18 8.98
N ILE A 285 1.47 14.84 8.21
CA ILE A 285 2.69 14.29 8.79
C ILE A 285 3.38 15.40 9.57
N ILE A 286 3.64 15.09 10.83
CA ILE A 286 4.32 15.98 11.76
C ILE A 286 5.81 15.69 11.73
N ASP A 287 6.16 14.40 11.68
CA ASP A 287 7.53 13.93 11.76
C ASP A 287 7.67 12.54 11.13
N TYR A 288 8.80 12.31 10.48
CA TYR A 288 9.20 11.00 9.98
C TYR A 288 10.72 10.86 10.15
N ASP A 289 11.12 9.87 10.96
CA ASP A 289 12.49 9.46 11.33
C ASP A 289 13.47 10.57 11.87
N ARG A 290 14.04 10.38 13.10
CA ARG A 290 15.13 11.22 13.71
C ARG A 290 16.03 10.42 14.67
N PRO A 291 17.37 10.44 14.52
CA PRO A 291 18.28 10.74 15.65
C PRO A 291 19.28 11.88 15.38
N ASP A 292 19.88 12.36 16.47
CA ASP A 292 20.48 13.70 16.59
C ASP A 292 21.94 13.87 16.13
N GLU A 293 22.50 15.04 16.43
CA GLU A 293 23.78 15.66 16.03
C GLU A 293 25.05 14.78 16.19
N ASN A 294 24.91 13.56 16.72
CA ASN A 294 26.00 12.60 16.94
C ASN A 294 25.93 11.34 16.05
N GLY A 295 25.08 11.33 15.01
CA GLY A 295 25.38 10.61 13.77
C GLY A 295 24.93 9.15 13.65
N ASP A 296 23.64 8.87 13.81
CA ASP A 296 23.01 7.78 13.04
C ASP A 296 21.52 8.09 12.81
N LEU A 297 21.06 7.95 11.56
CA LEU A 297 19.74 8.23 10.95
C LEU A 297 19.27 9.70 10.79
N ASP A 298 19.88 10.43 9.84
CA ASP A 298 19.44 11.76 9.37
C ASP A 298 18.01 11.76 8.77
N ASN A 299 17.32 12.90 8.84
CA ASN A 299 15.89 13.12 8.58
C ASN A 299 15.53 13.18 7.09
N SER A 300 16.14 12.33 6.28
CA SER A 300 16.05 12.42 4.83
C SER A 300 15.99 11.04 4.19
N HIS A 301 15.28 10.09 4.82
CA HIS A 301 15.22 8.71 4.33
C HIS A 301 13.88 8.31 3.74
N PHE A 302 12.82 9.11 3.93
CA PHE A 302 11.50 8.82 3.40
C PHE A 302 10.87 10.08 2.83
N VAL A 303 10.56 10.11 1.54
CA VAL A 303 9.86 11.24 0.93
C VAL A 303 8.37 11.00 1.03
N PHE A 304 7.66 11.92 1.69
CA PHE A 304 6.20 11.98 1.64
C PHE A 304 5.75 12.27 0.21
N MET A 305 4.99 11.35 -0.38
CA MET A 305 4.55 11.52 -1.77
C MET A 305 3.15 12.18 -1.88
N GLY A 306 2.29 12.05 -0.88
CA GLY A 306 0.96 12.68 -0.92
C GLY A 306 -0.10 12.03 -0.04
N VAL A 307 -1.28 12.66 0.04
CA VAL A 307 -2.46 12.14 0.75
C VAL A 307 -3.55 11.79 -0.26
N LEU A 308 -4.13 10.61 -0.17
CA LEU A 308 -5.35 10.25 -0.90
C LEU A 308 -6.53 10.39 0.08
N ASN A 309 -7.46 11.30 -0.25
CA ASN A 309 -8.67 11.58 0.54
C ASN A 309 -9.92 11.27 -0.26
#